data_AF-A0A927N710-F1
#
_entry.id   AF-A0A927N710-F1
#
_cell.length_a   1.000
_cell.length_b   1.000
_cell.length_c   1.000
_cell.angle_alpha   90.00
_cell.angle_beta   90.00
_cell.angle_gamma   90.00
#
_symmetry.space_group_name_H-M   'P 1'
#
loop_
_entity.id
_entity.type
_entity.pdbx_description
1 polymer ?
#
loop_
_entity_poly.entity_id
_entity_poly.type
_entity_poly.pdbx_seq_one_letter_code
_entity_poly.pdbx_strand_id
1 'polypeptide(L)'
;MLILKICIFAILGAFAITVVKEQNKEVSVLLTVACSLGITFSIIDQISGILSYVYTFIEKSGLNLTHVTSIIKTVCIGYFAQISIDLLEDMGVKSIANKIALCAKIIIISLSFPIIAELINLIEELI
;
A
#
# COMPACT_ATOMS: atom_id res chain seq x y z
N MET A 1 -9.13 16.54 -9.73
CA MET A 1 -8.77 17.62 -8.79
C MET A 1 -8.26 17.15 -7.41
N LEU A 2 -8.27 15.85 -7.08
CA LEU A 2 -7.73 15.35 -5.80
C LEU A 2 -6.20 15.36 -5.74
N ILE A 3 -5.53 14.94 -6.82
CA ILE A 3 -4.06 14.88 -6.91
C ILE A 3 -3.41 16.26 -6.65
N LEU A 4 -4.02 17.34 -7.17
CA LEU A 4 -3.57 18.71 -6.95
C LEU A 4 -3.62 19.10 -5.46
N LYS A 5 -4.69 18.74 -4.75
CA LYS A 5 -4.81 18.99 -3.30
C LYS A 5 -3.73 18.24 -2.52
N ILE A 6 -3.49 16.97 -2.87
CA ILE A 6 -2.46 16.14 -2.23
C ILE A 6 -1.06 16.74 -2.46
N CYS A 7 -0.76 17.16 -3.70
CA CYS A 7 0.53 17.79 -4.01
C CYS A 7 0.74 19.10 -3.24
N ILE A 8 -0.27 19.98 -3.20
CA ILE A 8 -0.17 21.25 -2.47
C ILE A 8 0.00 21.01 -0.97
N PHE A 9 -0.75 20.07 -0.40
CA PHE A 9 -0.61 19.68 1.01
C PHE A 9 0.79 19.12 1.31
N ALA A 10 1.32 18.27 0.44
CA ALA A 10 2.67 17.71 0.59
C ALA A 10 3.76 18.79 0.54
N ILE A 11 3.64 19.77 -0.37
CA ILE A 11 4.62 20.87 -0.50
C ILE A 11 4.58 21.77 0.74
N LEU A 12 3.38 22.14 1.22
CA LEU A 12 3.23 22.95 2.43
C LEU A 12 3.74 22.20 3.68
N GLY A 13 3.42 20.91 3.79
CA GLY A 13 3.91 20.04 4.85
C GLY A 13 5.44 19.94 4.86
N ALA A 14 6.07 19.71 3.70
CA ALA A 14 7.53 19.65 3.57
C ALA A 14 8.21 20.97 3.98
N PHE A 15 7.63 22.11 3.62
CA PHE A 15 8.12 23.41 4.05
C PHE A 15 8.05 23.58 5.57
N ALA A 16 6.89 23.25 6.18
CA ALA A 16 6.70 23.32 7.63
C ALA A 16 7.66 22.39 8.40
N ILE A 17 7.84 21.15 7.93
CA ILE A 17 8.77 20.19 8.51
C ILE A 17 10.20 20.72 8.47
N THR A 18 10.62 21.33 7.36
CA THR A 18 11.99 21.84 7.19
C THR A 18 12.27 23.00 8.15
N VAL A 19 11.32 23.93 8.31
CA VAL A 19 11.45 25.07 9.25
C VAL A 19 11.49 24.60 10.71
N VAL A 20 10.65 23.62 11.09
CA VAL A 20 10.62 23.10 12.46
C VAL A 20 11.87 22.26 12.78
N LYS A 21 12.45 21.60 11.79
CA LYS A 21 13.68 20.79 11.93
C LYS A 21 14.88 21.60 12.39
N GLU A 22 14.94 22.88 12.03
CA GLU A 22 16.00 23.79 12.50
C GLU A 22 15.86 24.15 13.98
N GLN A 23 14.64 24.14 14.52
CA GLN A 23 14.39 24.50 15.92
C GLN A 23 14.39 23.29 16.86
N ASN A 24 13.72 22.20 16.50
CA ASN A 24 13.63 20.98 17.30
C ASN A 24 13.48 19.73 16.43
N LYS A 25 14.51 18.87 16.44
CA LYS A 25 14.51 17.61 15.66
C LYS A 25 13.40 16.64 16.08
N GLU A 26 13.06 16.56 17.36
CA GLU A 26 12.02 15.65 17.85
C GLU A 26 10.62 16.03 17.32
N VAL A 27 10.30 17.33 17.31
CA VAL A 27 9.03 17.83 16.80
C VAL A 27 8.95 17.66 15.28
N SER A 28 10.08 17.79 14.57
CA SER A 28 10.15 17.55 13.13
C SER A 28 9.81 16.11 12.75
N VAL A 29 10.30 15.11 13.50
CA VAL A 29 9.96 13.70 13.26
C VAL A 29 8.46 13.46 13.43
N LEU A 30 7.88 14.01 14.50
CA LEU A 30 6.45 13.86 14.78
C LEU A 30 5.58 14.50 13.67
N LEU A 31 6.04 15.64 13.14
CA LEU A 31 5.36 16.34 12.04
C LEU A 31 5.49 15.59 10.71
N THR A 32 6.64 14.98 10.43
CA THR A 32 6.84 14.13 9.25
C THR A 32 5.87 12.95 9.26
N VAL A 33 5.78 12.24 10.39
CA VAL A 33 4.87 11.11 10.55
C VAL A 33 3.40 11.53 10.40
N ALA A 34 3.01 12.66 11.00
CA ALA A 34 1.66 13.19 10.84
C ALA A 34 1.35 13.57 9.39
N CYS A 35 2.31 14.17 8.68
CA CYS A 35 2.14 14.59 7.29
C CYS A 35 2.08 13.39 6.33
N SER A 36 2.94 12.38 6.51
CA SER A 36 2.94 11.16 5.70
C SER A 36 1.68 10.32 5.94
N LEU A 37 1.19 10.24 7.19
CA LEU A 37 -0.12 9.65 7.49
C LEU A 37 -1.27 10.42 6.81
N GLY A 38 -1.28 11.76 6.87
CA GLY A 38 -2.33 12.57 6.26
C GLY A 38 -2.42 12.45 4.74
N ILE A 39 -1.25 12.40 4.07
CA ILE A 39 -1.17 12.17 2.62
C ILE A 39 -1.70 10.77 2.28
N THR A 40 -1.28 9.76 3.04
CA THR A 40 -1.69 8.38 2.85
C THR A 40 -3.20 8.18 3.03
N PHE A 41 -3.79 8.78 4.06
CA PHE A 41 -5.22 8.68 4.33
C PHE A 41 -6.07 9.25 3.18
N SER A 42 -5.56 10.26 2.48
CA SER A 42 -6.26 10.88 1.35
C SER A 42 -6.45 9.96 0.15
N ILE A 43 -5.72 8.83 0.08
CA ILE A 43 -5.79 7.86 -1.02
C ILE A 43 -6.76 6.70 -0.71
N ILE A 44 -7.11 6.48 0.57
CA ILE A 44 -7.96 5.36 1.00
C ILE A 44 -9.32 5.35 0.29
N ASP A 45 -9.96 6.51 0.11
CA ASP A 45 -11.24 6.64 -0.60
C ASP A 45 -11.15 6.27 -2.09
N GLN A 46 -10.00 6.48 -2.73
CA GLN A 46 -9.82 6.06 -4.12
C GLN A 46 -9.64 4.54 -4.23
N ILE A 47 -8.90 3.96 -3.28
CA ILE A 47 -8.72 2.51 -3.19
C ILE A 47 -10.06 1.80 -3.00
N SER A 48 -10.93 2.30 -2.11
CA SER A 48 -12.25 1.71 -1.89
C SER A 48 -13.15 1.82 -3.12
N GLY A 49 -13.12 2.97 -3.81
CA GLY A 49 -13.83 3.16 -5.08
C GLY A 49 -13.39 2.16 -6.15
N ILE A 50 -12.08 2.00 -6.35
CA ILE A 50 -11.51 1.04 -7.32
C ILE A 50 -11.93 -0.39 -6.97
N LEU A 51 -11.84 -0.79 -5.68
CA LEU A 51 -12.29 -2.12 -5.25
C LEU A 51 -13.77 -2.36 -5.61
N SER A 52 -14.64 -1.39 -5.34
CA SER A 52 -16.08 -1.51 -5.65
C SER A 52 -16.35 -1.68 -7.14
N TYR A 53 -15.63 -0.96 -8.00
CA TYR A 53 -15.73 -1.13 -9.46
C TYR A 53 -15.26 -2.51 -9.90
N VAL A 54 -14.17 -3.00 -9.34
CA VAL A 54 -13.65 -4.33 -9.63
C VAL A 54 -14.66 -5.41 -9.21
N TYR A 55 -15.25 -5.33 -8.01
CA TYR A 55 -16.30 -6.26 -7.58
C TYR A 55 -17.52 -6.27 -8.51
N THR A 56 -18.00 -5.09 -8.89
CA THR A 56 -19.14 -4.96 -9.82
C THR A 56 -18.83 -5.55 -11.21
N PHE A 57 -17.58 -5.44 -11.65
CA PHE A 57 -17.13 -6.01 -12.93
C PHE A 57 -17.08 -7.54 -12.87
N ILE A 58 -16.61 -8.11 -11.76
CA ILE A 58 -16.54 -9.55 -11.54
C ILE A 58 -17.93 -10.18 -11.51
N GLU A 59 -18.89 -9.57 -10.78
CA GLU A 59 -20.28 -10.04 -10.75
C GLU A 59 -20.91 -10.11 -12.15
N LYS A 60 -20.58 -9.16 -13.02
CA LYS A 60 -21.11 -9.11 -14.39
C LYS A 60 -20.40 -10.04 -15.37
N SER A 61 -19.18 -10.47 -15.07
CA SER A 61 -18.33 -11.26 -15.98
C SER A 61 -18.36 -12.77 -15.69
N GLY A 62 -19.01 -13.21 -14.61
CA GLY A 62 -19.15 -14.63 -14.27
C GLY A 62 -17.83 -15.31 -13.87
N LEU A 63 -16.80 -14.52 -13.58
CA LEU A 63 -15.48 -15.03 -13.16
C LEU A 63 -15.53 -15.61 -11.75
N ASN A 64 -14.71 -16.63 -11.49
CA ASN A 64 -14.52 -17.16 -10.15
C ASN A 64 -13.92 -16.06 -9.23
N LEU A 65 -14.75 -15.56 -8.32
CA LEU A 65 -14.42 -14.50 -7.34
C LEU A 65 -13.15 -14.81 -6.55
N THR A 66 -12.80 -16.09 -6.39
CA THR A 66 -11.68 -16.57 -5.59
C THR A 66 -10.33 -16.04 -6.05
N HIS A 67 -9.99 -16.10 -7.36
CA HIS A 67 -8.67 -15.66 -7.83
C HIS A 67 -8.53 -14.15 -7.83
N VAL A 68 -9.59 -13.43 -8.23
CA VAL A 68 -9.56 -11.97 -8.27
C VAL A 68 -9.46 -11.39 -6.86
N THR A 69 -10.13 -12.02 -5.88
CA THR A 69 -10.00 -11.65 -4.47
C THR A 69 -8.56 -11.86 -3.96
N SER A 70 -7.86 -12.92 -4.38
CA SER A 70 -6.45 -13.13 -4.02
C SER A 70 -5.51 -12.07 -4.62
N ILE A 71 -5.75 -11.64 -5.86
CA ILE A 71 -4.99 -10.56 -6.49
C ILE A 71 -5.20 -9.25 -5.71
N ILE A 72 -6.45 -8.91 -5.40
CA ILE A 72 -6.79 -7.71 -4.62
C ILE A 72 -6.11 -7.75 -3.25
N LYS A 73 -6.18 -8.88 -2.52
CA LYS A 73 -5.52 -9.04 -1.22
C LYS A 73 -4.02 -8.78 -1.31
N THR A 74 -3.37 -9.28 -2.35
CA THR A 74 -1.93 -9.09 -2.57
C THR A 74 -1.58 -7.60 -2.75
N VAL A 75 -2.38 -6.87 -3.55
CA VAL A 75 -2.21 -5.42 -3.74
C VAL A 75 -2.40 -4.65 -2.43
N CYS A 76 -3.45 -4.99 -1.66
CA CYS A 76 -3.71 -4.36 -0.36
C CYS A 76 -2.54 -4.56 0.61
N ILE A 77 -2.03 -5.79 0.73
CA ILE A 77 -0.89 -6.11 1.60
C ILE A 77 0.34 -5.30 1.20
N GLY A 78 0.65 -5.21 -0.09
CA GLY A 78 1.76 -4.40 -0.59
C GLY A 78 1.62 -2.92 -0.23
N TYR A 79 0.42 -2.35 -0.40
CA TYR A 79 0.17 -0.96 -0.07
C TYR A 79 0.34 -0.66 1.43
N PHE A 80 -0.28 -1.46 2.31
CA PHE A 80 -0.15 -1.29 3.76
C PHE A 80 1.29 -1.49 4.25
N ALA A 81 2.01 -2.45 3.66
CA ALA A 81 3.41 -2.67 3.97
C ALA A 81 4.27 -1.47 3.58
N GLN A 82 4.08 -0.92 2.38
CA GLN A 82 4.82 0.25 1.90
C GLN A 82 4.64 1.46 2.83
N ILE A 83 3.39 1.76 3.19
CA ILE A 83 3.08 2.84 4.14
C ILE A 83 3.82 2.64 5.47
N SER A 84 3.80 1.42 6.00
CA SER A 84 4.44 1.10 7.27
C SER A 84 5.96 1.25 7.20
N ILE A 85 6.57 0.86 6.08
CA ILE A 85 8.00 1.00 5.82
C ILE A 85 8.37 2.48 5.76
N ASP A 86 7.66 3.28 4.96
CA ASP A 86 7.95 4.70 4.77
C ASP A 86 7.84 5.45 6.12
N LEU A 87 6.81 5.16 6.93
CA LEU A 87 6.65 5.73 8.27
C LEU A 87 7.79 5.37 9.23
N LEU A 88 8.26 4.13 9.21
CA LEU A 88 9.35 3.68 10.08
C LEU A 88 10.70 4.25 9.62
N GLU A 89 10.89 4.44 8.31
CA GLU A 89 12.07 5.10 7.76
C GLU A 89 12.10 6.59 8.12
N ASP A 90 10.94 7.27 8.08
CA ASP A 90 10.78 8.65 8.52
C ASP A 90 11.10 8.83 10.01
N MET A 91 10.81 7.82 10.84
CA MET A 91 11.19 7.78 12.26
C MET A 91 12.67 7.44 12.50
N GLY A 92 13.43 7.10 11.45
CA GLY A 92 14.84 6.70 11.55
C GLY A 92 15.05 5.23 11.96
N VAL A 93 14.00 4.42 12.07
CA VAL A 93 14.05 3.03 12.54
C VAL A 93 14.11 2.03 11.38
N LYS A 94 15.13 2.16 10.53
CA LYS A 94 15.29 1.37 9.29
C LYS A 94 15.35 -0.15 9.51
N SER A 95 15.85 -0.61 10.66
CA SER A 95 15.94 -2.04 10.96
C SER A 95 14.57 -2.71 11.03
N ILE A 96 13.57 -2.02 11.59
CA ILE A 96 12.20 -2.53 11.67
C ILE A 96 11.50 -2.42 10.32
N ALA A 97 11.70 -1.31 9.60
CA ALA A 97 11.19 -1.12 8.24
C ALA A 97 11.61 -2.28 7.31
N ASN A 98 12.89 -2.64 7.32
CA ASN A 98 13.41 -3.77 6.53
C ASN A 98 12.79 -5.12 6.92
N LYS A 99 12.49 -5.34 8.21
CA LYS A 99 11.81 -6.57 8.65
C LYS A 99 10.39 -6.63 8.09
N ILE A 100 9.65 -5.51 8.11
CA ILE A 100 8.31 -5.45 7.51
C ILE A 100 8.38 -5.70 6.00
N ALA A 101 9.35 -5.10 5.31
CA ALA A 101 9.55 -5.32 3.88
C ALA A 101 9.79 -6.80 3.54
N LEU A 102 10.59 -7.51 4.33
CA LEU A 102 10.80 -8.95 4.16
C LEU A 102 9.52 -9.75 4.42
N CYS A 103 8.81 -9.48 5.51
CA CYS A 103 7.55 -10.15 5.83
C CYS A 103 6.52 -9.96 4.70
N ALA A 104 6.35 -8.74 4.20
CA ALA A 104 5.42 -8.44 3.12
C ALA A 104 5.75 -9.22 1.84
N LYS A 105 7.03 -9.26 1.44
CA LYS A 105 7.49 -10.04 0.28
C LYS A 105 7.18 -11.53 0.43
N ILE A 106 7.47 -12.11 1.59
CA ILE A 106 7.20 -13.54 1.86
C ILE A 106 5.71 -13.84 1.77
N ILE A 107 4.85 -13.00 2.36
CA ILE A 107 3.40 -13.17 2.32
C ILE A 107 2.88 -13.08 0.88
N ILE A 108 3.32 -12.09 0.11
CA ILE A 108 2.93 -11.92 -1.30
C ILE A 108 3.34 -13.13 -2.14
N ILE A 109 4.54 -13.68 -1.93
CA ILE A 109 5.01 -14.90 -2.60
C ILE A 109 4.12 -16.09 -2.21
N SER A 110 3.79 -16.24 -0.93
CA SER A 110 2.93 -17.31 -0.44
C SER A 110 1.51 -17.25 -1.03
N LEU A 111 0.98 -16.06 -1.29
CA LEU A 111 -0.32 -15.87 -1.95
C LEU A 111 -0.26 -16.17 -3.46
N SER A 112 0.92 -16.01 -4.07
CA SER A 112 1.13 -16.23 -5.49
C SER A 112 1.29 -17.73 -5.83
N PHE A 113 1.85 -18.51 -4.90
CA PHE A 113 2.04 -19.96 -5.04
C PHE A 113 0.78 -20.77 -5.38
N PRO A 114 -0.38 -20.60 -4.70
CA PRO A 114 -1.59 -21.34 -5.03
C PRO A 114 -2.10 -21.05 -6.45
N ILE A 115 -1.94 -19.81 -6.93
CA ILE A 115 -2.34 -19.41 -8.28
C ILE A 115 -1.50 -20.16 -9.33
N ILE A 116 -0.19 -20.30 -9.06
CA ILE A 116 0.72 -21.05 -9.93
C ILE A 116 0.38 -22.55 -9.92
N ALA A 117 0.12 -23.13 -8.75
CA ALA A 117 -0.24 -24.54 -8.63
C ALA A 117 -1.53 -24.87 -9.39
N GLU A 118 -2.53 -23.99 -9.31
CA GLU A 118 -3.79 -24.14 -10.02
C GLU A 118 -3.62 -24.04 -11.54
N LEU A 119 -2.76 -23.14 -12.01
CA LEU A 119 -2.40 -23.06 -13.43
C LEU A 119 -1.73 -24.36 -13.93
N ILE A 120 -0.84 -24.96 -13.13
CA ILE A 120 -0.18 -26.22 -13.48
C ILE A 120 -1.20 -27.34 -13.61
N ASN A 121 -2.12 -27.48 -12.64
CA ASN A 121 -3.18 -28.49 -12.70
C ASN A 121 -4.06 -28.34 -13.96
N LEU A 122 -4.37 -27.10 -14.34
CA LEU A 122 -5.19 -26.80 -15.52
C LEU A 122 -4.47 -27.20 -16.83
N ILE A 123 -3.13 -27.07 -16.86
CA ILE A 123 -2.31 -27.53 -17.98
C ILE A 123 -2.26 -29.06 -18.03
N GLU A 124 -2.11 -29.73 -16.88
CA GLU A 124 -2.11 -31.19 -16.79
C GLU A 124 -3.45 -31.81 -17.22
N GLU A 125 -4.58 -31.14 -16.92
CA GLU A 125 -5.91 -31.61 -17.33
C GLU A 125 -6.19 -31.43 -18.83
N LEU A 126 -5.43 -30.54 -19.51
CA LEU A 126 -5.54 -30.30 -20.95
C LEU A 126 -4.67 -31.21 -21.82
N ILE A 127 -3.69 -31.90 -21.22
CA ILE A 127 -2.73 -32.80 -21.87
C ILE A 127 -3.21 -34.24 -21.75
#